data_AF-A0A7C6IBV3-F1
#
_entry.id   AF-A0A7C6IBV3-F1
#
_cell.length_a   1.000
_cell.length_b   1.000
_cell.length_c   1.000
_cell.angle_alpha   90.00
_cell.angle_beta   90.00
_cell.angle_gamma   90.00
#
_symmetry.space_group_name_H-M   'P 1'
#
loop_
_entity.id
_entity.type
_entity.pdbx_description
1 polymer ?
#
loop_
_entity_poly.entity_id
_entity_poly.type
_entity_poly.pdbx_seq_one_letter_code
_entity_poly.pdbx_strand_id
1 'polypeptide(L)'
;MRYYDWFGDGSLVVGAIGLACCVVETDAATAGRPELAFPPDGARVLLAVAGTVTDAVAPAVARIVAAHPGASVVSFGACASAGGPYWDSPVVTKGVDQLVAVDHYLPGCPPSPEALSALIHTHYATTGRVHG
;
A
#
# COMPACT_ATOMS: atom_id res chain seq x y z
N MET A 1 0.55 -3.58 -11.46
CA MET A 1 -0.16 -3.17 -10.23
C MET A 1 -1.63 -3.22 -10.51
N ARG A 2 -2.44 -3.71 -9.58
CA ARG A 2 -3.91 -3.70 -9.65
C ARG A 2 -4.44 -2.65 -8.70
N TYR A 3 -5.58 -2.06 -9.04
CA TYR A 3 -6.27 -1.06 -8.24
C TYR A 3 -7.65 -1.57 -7.89
N TYR A 4 -8.08 -1.34 -6.65
CA TYR A 4 -9.38 -1.78 -6.16
C TYR A 4 -10.12 -0.61 -5.54
N ASP A 5 -11.38 -0.44 -5.91
CA ASP A 5 -12.28 0.50 -5.23
C ASP A 5 -12.63 -0.08 -3.86
N TRP A 6 -12.16 0.56 -2.79
CA TRP A 6 -12.30 0.00 -1.45
C TRP A 6 -13.75 -0.02 -0.96
N PHE A 7 -14.50 1.04 -1.25
CA PHE A 7 -15.87 1.25 -0.77
C PHE A 7 -16.92 0.97 -1.86
N GLY A 8 -16.51 0.84 -3.12
CA GLY A 8 -17.40 0.64 -4.26
C GLY A 8 -18.10 1.92 -4.75
N ASP A 9 -17.68 3.08 -4.24
CA ASP A 9 -18.21 4.41 -4.58
C ASP A 9 -17.17 5.31 -5.28
N GLY A 10 -15.98 4.78 -5.58
CA GLY A 10 -14.87 5.50 -6.20
C GLY A 10 -14.12 6.46 -5.27
N SER A 11 -14.48 6.55 -3.99
CA SER A 11 -13.90 7.56 -3.06
C SER A 11 -12.51 7.21 -2.53
N LEU A 12 -12.15 5.92 -2.54
CA LEU A 12 -10.84 5.42 -2.15
C LEU A 12 -10.43 4.27 -3.06
N VAL A 13 -9.30 4.44 -3.72
CA VAL A 13 -8.67 3.39 -4.53
C VAL A 13 -7.43 2.87 -3.83
N VAL A 14 -7.37 1.57 -3.63
CA VAL A 14 -6.25 0.88 -2.98
C VAL A 14 -5.46 0.11 -4.03
N GLY A 15 -4.15 0.35 -4.08
CA GLY A 15 -3.20 -0.39 -4.91
C GLY A 15 -2.09 -0.99 -4.06
N ALA A 16 -1.51 -2.09 -4.54
CA ALA A 16 -0.35 -2.72 -3.90
C ALA A 16 0.85 -2.78 -4.85
N ILE A 17 1.98 -2.25 -4.40
CA ILE A 17 3.29 -2.52 -4.97
C ILE A 17 3.74 -3.87 -4.40
N GLY A 18 3.33 -4.95 -5.05
CA GLY A 18 3.62 -6.32 -4.61
C GLY A 18 5.07 -6.71 -4.86
N LEU A 19 5.81 -7.01 -3.78
CA LEU A 19 7.24 -7.32 -3.83
C LEU A 19 7.60 -8.70 -3.25
N ALA A 20 6.82 -9.19 -2.27
CA ALA A 20 7.06 -10.47 -1.61
C ALA A 20 5.76 -11.05 -1.01
N CYS A 21 5.84 -11.86 0.05
CA CYS A 21 4.72 -12.55 0.69
C CYS A 21 3.56 -11.64 1.12
N CYS A 22 3.84 -10.39 1.47
CA CYS A 22 2.85 -9.42 1.91
C CYS A 22 1.77 -9.10 0.85
N VAL A 23 2.06 -9.31 -0.45
CA VAL A 23 1.07 -9.07 -1.50
C VAL A 23 -0.13 -10.01 -1.39
N VAL A 24 0.06 -11.21 -0.85
CA VAL A 24 -1.03 -12.19 -0.66
C VAL A 24 -2.07 -11.65 0.31
N GLU A 25 -1.63 -10.94 1.36
CA GLU A 25 -2.54 -10.36 2.34
C GLU A 25 -3.20 -9.08 1.84
N THR A 26 -2.52 -8.29 0.99
CA THR A 26 -3.19 -7.17 0.30
C THR A 26 -4.23 -7.68 -0.69
N ASP A 27 -3.94 -8.75 -1.43
CA ASP A 27 -4.89 -9.37 -2.37
C ASP A 27 -6.10 -9.92 -1.60
N ALA A 28 -5.87 -10.64 -0.49
CA ALA A 28 -6.93 -11.11 0.40
C ALA A 28 -7.76 -9.97 0.98
N ALA A 29 -7.12 -8.86 1.38
CA ALA A 29 -7.82 -7.69 1.89
C ALA A 29 -8.73 -7.04 0.83
N THR A 30 -8.32 -7.09 -0.46
CA THR A 30 -9.09 -6.55 -1.59
C THR A 30 -10.06 -7.53 -2.23
N ALA A 31 -10.10 -8.78 -1.79
CA ALA A 31 -10.94 -9.82 -2.38
C ALA A 31 -12.42 -9.40 -2.44
N GLY A 32 -13.04 -9.59 -3.60
CA GLY A 32 -14.44 -9.24 -3.85
C GLY A 32 -14.72 -7.76 -4.11
N ARG A 33 -13.71 -6.89 -4.10
CA ARG A 33 -13.87 -5.46 -4.44
C ARG A 33 -13.78 -5.21 -5.95
N PRO A 34 -14.43 -4.15 -6.47
CA PRO A 34 -14.33 -3.79 -7.87
C PRO A 34 -12.87 -3.48 -8.26
N GLU A 35 -12.37 -4.18 -9.28
CA GLU A 35 -11.06 -3.88 -9.88
C GLU A 35 -11.18 -2.70 -10.85
N LEU A 36 -10.22 -1.79 -10.80
CA LEU A 36 -10.13 -0.62 -11.66
C LEU A 36 -8.86 -0.71 -12.51
N ALA A 37 -8.95 -0.25 -13.77
CA ALA A 37 -7.78 -0.14 -14.63
C ALA A 37 -6.78 0.93 -14.11
N PHE A 38 -7.30 2.02 -13.56
CA PHE A 38 -6.54 3.12 -12.96
C PHE A 38 -7.43 3.90 -11.97
N PRO A 39 -6.87 4.57 -10.95
CA PRO A 39 -7.66 5.45 -10.08
C PRO A 39 -8.36 6.56 -10.89
N PRO A 40 -9.67 6.80 -10.69
CA PRO A 40 -10.37 7.89 -11.37
C PRO A 40 -9.93 9.25 -10.82
N ASP A 41 -10.11 10.30 -11.61
CA ASP A 41 -9.76 11.66 -11.20
C ASP A 41 -10.49 12.07 -9.91
N GLY A 42 -9.75 12.62 -8.96
CA GLY A 42 -10.27 13.05 -7.66
C GLY A 42 -10.43 11.93 -6.61
N ALA A 43 -10.18 10.67 -6.96
CA ALA A 43 -10.14 9.60 -5.96
C ALA A 43 -8.93 9.77 -5.02
N ARG A 44 -9.14 9.46 -3.74
CA ARG A 44 -8.00 9.25 -2.84
C ARG A 44 -7.33 7.94 -3.21
N VAL A 45 -6.00 7.93 -3.24
CA VAL A 45 -5.22 6.73 -3.56
C VAL A 45 -4.44 6.30 -2.33
N LEU A 46 -4.50 5.02 -2.00
CA LEU A 46 -3.65 4.39 -0.99
C LEU A 46 -2.79 3.33 -1.67
N LEU A 47 -1.46 3.44 -1.52
CA LEU A 47 -0.49 2.51 -2.07
C LEU A 47 0.20 1.74 -0.95
N ALA A 48 -0.03 0.44 -0.88
CA ALA A 48 0.70 -0.46 0.01
C ALA A 48 2.01 -0.91 -0.64
N VAL A 49 3.14 -0.60 -0.02
CA VAL A 49 4.43 -1.23 -0.38
C VAL A 49 4.50 -2.57 0.32
N ALA A 50 4.13 -3.62 -0.40
CA ALA A 50 3.84 -4.93 0.15
C ALA A 50 5.04 -5.88 0.01
N GLY A 51 5.94 -5.80 1.00
CA GLY A 51 7.05 -6.75 1.17
C GLY A 51 8.43 -6.13 1.07
N THR A 52 9.44 -6.98 0.87
CA THR A 52 10.85 -6.59 0.90
C THR A 52 11.21 -5.70 -0.27
N VAL A 53 11.77 -4.53 0.02
CA VAL A 53 12.38 -3.65 -0.97
C VAL A 53 13.86 -4.00 -1.09
N THR A 54 14.28 -4.46 -2.26
CA THR A 54 15.70 -4.63 -2.58
C THR A 54 16.24 -3.42 -3.30
N ASP A 55 17.55 -3.19 -3.22
CA ASP A 55 18.19 -2.03 -3.86
C ASP A 55 17.97 -2.03 -5.38
N ALA A 56 17.83 -3.22 -5.99
CA ALA A 56 17.54 -3.40 -7.41
C ALA A 56 16.16 -2.86 -7.82
N VAL A 57 15.16 -2.93 -6.92
CA VAL A 57 13.77 -2.50 -7.22
C VAL A 57 13.42 -1.15 -6.57
N ALA A 58 14.24 -0.65 -5.66
CA ALA A 58 14.04 0.63 -4.98
C ALA A 58 13.73 1.80 -5.95
N PRO A 59 14.44 1.99 -7.08
CA PRO A 59 14.09 3.05 -8.04
C PRO A 59 12.71 2.87 -8.68
N ALA A 60 12.26 1.62 -8.86
CA ALA A 60 10.94 1.35 -9.41
C ALA A 60 9.84 1.69 -8.40
N VAL A 61 10.03 1.38 -7.11
CA VAL A 61 9.12 1.78 -6.03
C VAL A 61 8.95 3.29 -5.99
N ALA A 62 10.06 4.04 -5.97
CA ALA A 62 10.02 5.50 -5.95
C ALA A 62 9.29 6.09 -7.18
N ARG A 63 9.53 5.54 -8.38
CA ARG A 63 8.82 5.97 -9.61
C ARG A 63 7.32 5.68 -9.57
N ILE A 64 6.92 4.52 -9.04
CA ILE A 64 5.49 4.17 -8.95
C ILE A 64 4.78 5.13 -7.99
N VAL A 65 5.36 5.42 -6.82
CA VAL A 65 4.76 6.38 -5.89
C VAL A 65 4.73 7.79 -6.50
N ALA A 66 5.79 8.23 -7.17
CA ALA A 66 5.83 9.52 -7.85
C ALA A 66 4.78 9.64 -8.99
N ALA A 67 4.41 8.52 -9.62
CA ALA A 67 3.34 8.48 -10.62
C ALA A 67 1.93 8.61 -10.03
N HIS A 68 1.80 8.63 -8.70
CA HIS A 68 0.53 8.85 -7.98
C HIS A 68 0.66 10.03 -7.01
N PRO A 69 0.67 11.28 -7.53
CA PRO A 69 0.80 12.47 -6.68
C PRO A 69 -0.29 12.52 -5.61
N GLY A 70 0.10 12.69 -4.35
CA GLY A 70 -0.83 12.79 -3.21
C GLY A 70 -1.40 11.45 -2.74
N ALA A 71 -0.94 10.32 -3.27
CA ALA A 71 -1.29 9.01 -2.72
C ALA A 71 -0.75 8.86 -1.30
N SER A 72 -1.56 8.25 -0.42
CA SER A 72 -1.06 7.82 0.87
C SER A 72 -0.28 6.52 0.74
N VAL A 73 0.92 6.48 1.30
CA VAL A 73 1.82 5.33 1.25
C VAL A 73 1.78 4.56 2.56
N VAL A 74 1.49 3.27 2.47
CA VAL A 74 1.54 2.33 3.59
C VAL A 74 2.77 1.44 3.46
N SER A 75 3.67 1.51 4.45
CA SER A 75 4.70 0.48 4.63
C SER A 75 4.02 -0.79 5.16
N PHE A 76 3.80 -1.77 4.29
CA PHE A 76 3.03 -2.96 4.60
C PHE A 76 3.97 -4.14 4.90
N GLY A 77 4.16 -4.41 6.19
CA GLY A 77 4.98 -5.48 6.72
C GLY A 77 6.35 -5.04 7.25
N ALA A 78 6.99 -5.95 7.99
CA ALA A 78 8.28 -5.72 8.62
C ALA A 78 9.40 -5.46 7.59
N CYS A 79 9.32 -6.10 6.42
CA CYS A 79 10.31 -5.93 5.37
C CYS A 79 10.29 -4.52 4.76
N ALA A 80 9.11 -4.00 4.43
CA ALA A 80 8.97 -2.64 3.92
C ALA A 80 9.38 -1.60 4.98
N SER A 81 9.10 -1.89 6.25
CA SER A 81 9.35 -0.95 7.35
C SER A 81 10.83 -0.84 7.76
N ALA A 82 11.57 -1.96 7.77
CA ALA A 82 12.95 -1.98 8.29
C ALA A 82 13.83 -3.10 7.71
N GLY A 83 13.46 -3.71 6.58
CA GLY A 83 14.14 -4.88 6.02
C GLY A 83 13.71 -6.23 6.63
N GLY A 84 13.01 -6.21 7.77
CA GLY A 84 12.37 -7.38 8.38
C GLY A 84 13.37 -8.50 8.72
N PRO A 85 13.06 -9.78 8.43
CA PRO A 85 14.01 -10.88 8.68
C PRO A 85 15.28 -10.80 7.82
N TYR A 86 15.34 -9.91 6.83
CA TYR A 86 16.49 -9.69 5.95
C TYR A 86 17.25 -8.40 6.29
N TRP A 87 17.11 -7.89 7.54
CA TRP A 87 17.73 -6.63 7.97
C TRP A 87 19.27 -6.64 7.89
N ASP A 88 19.91 -7.79 7.86
CA ASP A 88 21.37 -7.96 7.72
C ASP A 88 21.84 -8.21 6.27
N SER A 89 20.90 -8.38 5.33
CA SER A 89 21.22 -8.60 3.92
C SER A 89 21.77 -7.31 3.28
N PRO A 90 22.89 -7.37 2.52
CA PRO A 90 23.51 -6.20 1.92
C PRO A 90 22.75 -5.62 0.73
N VAL A 91 21.71 -6.30 0.23
CA VAL A 91 20.93 -5.89 -0.96
C VAL A 91 19.50 -5.48 -0.63
N VAL A 92 19.17 -5.39 0.66
CA VAL A 92 17.82 -5.05 1.14
C VAL A 92 17.84 -3.65 1.71
N THR A 93 16.97 -2.79 1.18
CA THR A 93 16.72 -1.45 1.71
C THR A 93 16.07 -1.56 3.09
N LYS A 94 16.59 -0.84 4.09
CA LYS A 94 16.19 -0.96 5.51
C LYS A 94 15.08 0.03 5.87
N GLY A 95 14.02 0.03 5.08
CA GLY A 95 12.91 0.98 5.22
C GLY A 95 12.60 1.67 3.91
N VAL A 96 11.34 1.60 3.51
CA VAL A 96 10.85 2.28 2.30
C VAL A 96 10.77 3.80 2.46
N ASP A 97 10.78 4.28 3.71
CA ASP A 97 10.90 5.69 4.08
C ASP A 97 12.20 6.35 3.63
N GLN A 98 13.24 5.55 3.32
CA GLN A 98 14.45 6.03 2.67
C GLN A 98 14.23 6.44 1.21
N LEU A 99 13.12 6.00 0.60
CA LEU A 99 12.82 6.18 -0.83
C LEU A 99 11.66 7.14 -1.06
N VAL A 100 10.63 7.09 -0.21
CA VAL A 100 9.37 7.84 -0.36
C VAL A 100 8.81 8.23 1.00
N ALA A 101 7.96 9.25 1.07
CA ALA A 101 7.22 9.56 2.30
C ALA A 101 6.25 8.41 2.63
N VAL A 102 6.23 7.98 3.90
CA VAL A 102 5.33 6.94 4.41
C VAL A 102 4.35 7.59 5.38
N ASP A 103 3.04 7.41 5.15
CA ASP A 103 2.01 7.94 6.04
C ASP A 103 1.64 6.96 7.15
N HIS A 104 1.68 5.66 6.84
CA HIS A 104 1.32 4.61 7.78
C HIS A 104 2.28 3.43 7.73
N TYR A 105 2.57 2.87 8.90
CA TYR A 105 3.29 1.61 9.04
C TYR A 105 2.32 0.55 9.55
N LEU A 106 2.17 -0.53 8.77
CA LEU A 106 1.36 -1.67 9.16
C LEU A 106 2.30 -2.84 9.52
N PRO A 107 2.55 -3.10 10.82
CA PRO A 107 3.49 -4.13 11.24
C PRO A 107 2.92 -5.55 11.02
N GLY A 108 3.82 -6.49 10.72
CA GLY A 108 3.49 -7.91 10.52
C GLY A 108 4.45 -8.61 9.54
N CYS A 109 4.41 -9.94 9.46
CA CYS A 109 5.26 -10.72 8.54
C CYS A 109 4.54 -11.99 8.04
N PRO A 110 3.44 -11.86 7.26
CA PRO A 110 2.84 -10.60 6.80
C PRO A 110 1.83 -9.99 7.81
N PRO A 111 1.48 -8.70 7.70
CA PRO A 111 0.31 -8.13 8.40
C PRO A 111 -0.98 -8.80 7.91
N SER A 112 -1.97 -8.98 8.78
CA SER A 112 -3.23 -9.62 8.37
C SER A 112 -4.06 -8.72 7.44
N PRO A 113 -4.95 -9.28 6.60
CA PRO A 113 -5.84 -8.51 5.74
C PRO A 113 -6.75 -7.57 6.53
N GLU A 114 -7.20 -8.02 7.71
CA GLU A 114 -8.05 -7.25 8.61
C GLU A 114 -7.31 -6.02 9.15
N ALA A 115 -5.99 -6.08 9.31
CA ALA A 115 -5.20 -4.94 9.75
C ALA A 115 -5.20 -3.81 8.70
N LEU A 116 -5.13 -4.16 7.39
CA LEU A 116 -5.30 -3.17 6.32
C LEU A 116 -6.70 -2.56 6.35
N SER A 117 -7.70 -3.42 6.52
CA SER A 117 -9.09 -3.00 6.60
C SER A 117 -9.32 -2.03 7.77
N ALA A 118 -8.80 -2.36 8.96
CA ALA A 118 -8.91 -1.53 10.14
C ALA A 118 -8.25 -0.15 9.94
N LEU A 119 -7.06 -0.10 9.34
CA LEU A 119 -6.38 1.15 8.98
C LEU A 119 -7.28 1.99 8.06
N ILE A 120 -7.82 1.38 7.01
CA ILE A 120 -8.65 2.07 6.04
C ILE A 120 -9.93 2.62 6.68
N HIS A 121 -10.63 1.80 7.48
CA HIS A 121 -11.84 2.23 8.17
C HIS A 121 -11.57 3.30 9.25
N THR A 122 -10.36 3.34 9.82
CA THR A 122 -10.00 4.34 10.84
C THR A 122 -9.66 5.70 10.21
N HIS A 123 -8.95 5.71 9.08
CA HIS A 123 -8.38 6.94 8.53
C HIS A 123 -9.09 7.45 7.27
N TYR A 124 -9.80 6.58 6.56
CA TYR A 124 -10.34 6.88 5.22
C TYR A 124 -11.84 6.69 5.11
N ALA A 125 -12.51 6.10 6.11
CA ALA A 125 -13.96 6.08 6.15
C ALA A 125 -14.49 7.52 6.18
N THR A 126 -15.17 7.92 5.12
CA THR A 126 -15.86 9.21 5.05
C THR A 126 -17.00 9.20 6.06
N THR A 127 -16.90 10.07 7.07
CA THR A 127 -18.07 10.51 7.84
C THR A 127 -18.99 11.28 6.90
N GLY A 128 -19.91 10.56 6.25
CA GLY A 128 -21.02 11.14 5.51
C GLY A 128 -20.71 11.58 4.06
N ARG A 129 -21.60 11.12 3.17
CA ARG A 129 -21.88 11.65 1.83
C ARG A 129 -21.44 13.11 1.59
N VAL A 130 -20.64 13.32 0.56
CA VAL A 130 -20.60 14.57 -0.21
C VAL A 130 -20.88 14.25 -1.68
N HIS A 131 -22.11 13.82 -1.94
CA HIS A 131 -22.76 14.01 -3.24
C HIS A 131 -24.09 14.70 -2.97
N GLY A 132 -24.05 16.03 -3.05
CA GLY A 132 -25.18 16.91 -3.28
C GLY A 132 -24.93 17.65 -4.59
#